data_AF-A0A953XG75-F1
#
_entry.id   AF-A0A953XG75-F1
#
_cell.length_a   1.000
_cell.length_b   1.000
_cell.length_c   1.000
_cell.angle_alpha   90.00
_cell.angle_beta   90.00
_cell.angle_gamma   90.00
#
_symmetry.space_group_name_H-M   'P 1'
#
loop_
_entity.id
_entity.type
_entity.pdbx_description
1 polymer ?
#
loop_
_entity_poly.entity_id
_entity_poly.type
_entity_poly.pdbx_seq_one_letter_code
_entity_poly.pdbx_strand_id
1 'polypeptide(L)' 'MTIRDDARATLKTPLGEKTIYRLDAVKGAEKLPNTIKILLESILRNLDGEGFTEEDVNALAAYDAKNVKDVEINFMPGRV' A
#
# COMPACT_ATOMS: atom_id res chain seq x y z
N MET A 1 4.22 -14.11 -8.58
CA MET A 1 2.92 -13.44 -8.46
C MET A 1 3.04 -12.61 -7.20
N THR A 2 3.07 -11.30 -7.33
CA THR A 2 3.36 -10.38 -6.22
C THR A 2 2.06 -9.89 -5.59
N ILE A 3 2.11 -9.43 -4.34
CA ILE A 3 0.93 -8.83 -3.68
C ILE A 3 0.34 -7.63 -4.46
N ARG A 4 1.16 -6.96 -5.27
CA ARG A 4 0.73 -5.86 -6.15
C ARG A 4 -0.14 -6.35 -7.30
N ASP A 5 0.18 -7.51 -7.88
CA ASP A 5 -0.60 -8.09 -8.97
C ASP A 5 -2.01 -8.46 -8.49
N ASP A 6 -2.10 -9.03 -7.28
CA ASP A 6 -3.37 -9.39 -6.63
C ASP A 6 -4.19 -8.16 -6.21
N ALA A 7 -3.52 -7.07 -5.86
CA ALA A 7 -4.16 -5.81 -5.50
C ALA A 7 -4.68 -5.01 -6.71
N ARG A 8 -4.22 -5.29 -7.93
CA ARG A 8 -4.55 -4.46 -9.10
C ARG A 8 -6.01 -4.64 -9.52
N ALA A 9 -6.76 -3.54 -9.57
CA ALA A 9 -8.15 -3.53 -10.03
C ALA A 9 -8.45 -2.36 -10.97
N THR A 10 -9.51 -2.51 -11.76
CA THR A 10 -10.03 -1.46 -12.64
C THR A 10 -11.24 -0.79 -11.99
N LEU A 11 -11.16 0.53 -11.79
CA LEU A 11 -12.27 1.37 -11.35
C LEU A 11 -12.88 2.07 -12.56
N LYS A 12 -14.17 1.81 -12.81
CA LYS A 12 -14.94 2.50 -13.84
C LYS A 12 -15.41 3.85 -13.29
N THR A 13 -15.04 4.93 -13.96
CA THR A 13 -15.47 6.29 -13.61
C THR A 13 -16.14 6.95 -14.83
N PRO A 14 -16.94 8.02 -14.63
CA PRO A 14 -17.46 8.80 -15.76
C PRO A 14 -16.37 9.37 -16.69
N LEU A 15 -15.14 9.48 -16.21
CA LEU A 15 -13.97 9.95 -16.95
C LEU A 15 -13.14 8.80 -17.56
N GLY A 16 -13.72 7.59 -17.62
CA GLY A 16 -13.09 6.38 -18.13
C GLY A 16 -12.57 5.45 -17.05
N GLU A 17 -11.88 4.40 -17.49
CA GLU A 17 -11.33 3.37 -16.60
C GLU A 17 -10.01 3.85 -15.98
N LYS A 18 -9.84 3.59 -14.68
CA LYS A 18 -8.62 3.89 -13.92
C LYS A 18 -8.12 2.63 -13.25
N THR A 19 -6.80 2.45 -13.22
CA THR A 19 -6.19 1.38 -12.42
C THR A 19 -6.05 1.86 -10.98
N ILE A 20 -6.45 1.02 -10.04
CA ILE A 20 -6.29 1.23 -8.60
C ILE A 20 -5.62 0.01 -7.97
N TYR A 21 -5.00 0.20 -6.80
CA TYR A 21 -4.44 -0.88 -5.99
C TYR A 21 -5.26 -1.01 -4.71
N ARG A 22 -5.92 -2.15 -4.58
CA ARG A 22 -6.91 -2.46 -3.55
C ARG A 22 -6.22 -2.89 -2.27
N LEU A 23 -6.41 -2.12 -1.19
CA LEU A 23 -5.85 -2.46 0.12
C LEU A 23 -6.41 -3.76 0.69
N ASP A 24 -7.59 -4.22 0.25
CA ASP A 24 -8.18 -5.48 0.70
C ASP A 24 -7.38 -6.73 0.29
N ALA A 25 -6.44 -6.60 -0.66
CA ALA A 25 -5.46 -7.65 -0.95
C ALA A 25 -4.45 -7.85 0.20
N VAL A 26 -4.30 -6.86 1.09
CA VAL A 26 -3.39 -6.93 2.24
C VAL A 26 -4.17 -7.26 3.52
N LYS A 27 -3.90 -8.43 4.09
CA LYS A 27 -4.54 -8.87 5.33
C LYS A 27 -4.26 -7.90 6.48
N GLY A 28 -5.30 -7.46 7.19
CA GLY A 28 -5.18 -6.54 8.33
C GLY A 28 -5.27 -5.07 7.94
N ALA A 29 -5.24 -4.75 6.64
CA ALA A 29 -5.32 -3.36 6.17
C ALA A 29 -6.61 -2.66 6.59
N GLU A 30 -7.71 -3.38 6.81
CA GLU A 30 -8.98 -2.77 7.23
C GLU A 30 -8.87 -2.07 8.59
N LYS A 31 -8.02 -2.56 9.50
CA LYS A 31 -7.86 -2.04 10.87
C LYS A 31 -6.86 -0.90 10.97
N LEU A 32 -6.10 -0.63 9.92
CA LEU A 32 -5.07 0.41 9.93
C LEU A 32 -5.68 1.81 10.00
N PRO A 33 -5.03 2.77 10.69
CA PRO A 33 -5.38 4.18 10.61
C PRO A 33 -5.28 4.69 9.17
N ASN A 34 -6.10 5.69 8.80
CA ASN A 34 -6.14 6.21 7.43
C ASN A 34 -4.78 6.71 6.93
N THR A 35 -3.97 7.32 7.80
CA THR A 35 -2.62 7.77 7.43
C THR A 35 -1.72 6.61 7.01
N ILE A 36 -1.78 5.48 7.72
CA ILE A 36 -1.00 4.28 7.41
C ILE A 36 -1.52 3.61 6.13
N LYS A 37 -2.84 3.63 5.91
CA LYS A 37 -3.44 3.16 4.66
C LYS A 37 -2.94 3.91 3.42
N ILE A 38 -2.70 5.23 3.54
CA ILE A 38 -2.14 6.04 2.44
C ILE A 38 -0.70 5.64 2.14
N LEU A 39 0.13 5.41 3.17
CA LEU A 39 1.50 4.93 2.99
C LEU A 39 1.51 3.55 2.33
N LEU A 40 0.64 2.64 2.80
CA LEU A 40 0.47 1.31 2.25
C LEU A 40 0.06 1.32 0.77
N GLU A 41 -0.89 2.18 0.38
CA GLU A 41 -1.27 2.34 -1.03
C GLU A 41 -0.09 2.83 -1.88
N SER A 42 0.69 3.79 -1.38
CA SER A 42 1.85 4.31 -2.09
C SER A 42 2.88 3.20 -2.36
N ILE A 43 3.15 2.34 -1.39
CA ILE A 43 4.07 1.21 -1.56
C ILE A 43 3.49 0.20 -2.55
N LEU A 44 2.24 -0.22 -2.40
CA LEU A 44 1.59 -1.18 -3.30
C LEU A 44 1.60 -0.70 -4.76
N ARG A 45 1.37 0.59 -4.98
CA ARG A 45 1.37 1.18 -6.33
C ARG A 45 2.74 1.18 -6.98
N ASN A 46 3.81 1.29 -6.18
CA ASN A 46 5.18 1.41 -6.65
C ASN A 46 6.04 0.16 -6.42
N LEU A 47 5.45 -0.94 -5.92
CA LEU A 47 6.15 -2.19 -5.65
C LEU A 47 6.94 -2.66 -6.87
N ASP A 48 8.25 -2.70 -6.72
CA ASP A 48 9.24 -3.02 -7.75
C ASP A 48 10.27 -4.08 -7.30
N GLY A 49 10.32 -4.38 -5.99
CA GLY A 49 11.21 -5.38 -5.40
C GLY A 49 12.59 -4.84 -5.01
N GLU A 50 12.88 -3.55 -5.24
CA GLU A 50 14.13 -2.91 -4.82
C GLU A 50 13.86 -1.71 -3.92
N GLY A 51 13.21 -0.66 -4.44
CA GLY A 51 12.89 0.55 -3.69
C GLY A 51 11.60 0.43 -2.88
N PHE A 52 10.66 -0.40 -3.35
CA PHE A 52 9.42 -0.72 -2.66
C PHE A 52 9.28 -2.24 -2.64
N THR A 53 9.38 -2.81 -1.44
CA THR A 53 9.47 -4.26 -1.25
C THR A 53 8.20 -4.83 -0.60
N GLU A 54 8.02 -6.15 -0.71
CA GLU A 54 6.92 -6.83 0.00
C GLU A 54 7.13 -6.81 1.51
N GLU A 55 8.37 -6.66 1.98
CA GLU A 55 8.69 -6.46 3.39
C GLU A 55 8.10 -5.16 3.93
N ASP A 56 8.17 -4.07 3.17
CA ASP A 56 7.58 -2.77 3.55
C ASP A 56 6.05 -2.87 3.68
N VAL A 57 5.41 -3.60 2.76
CA VAL A 57 3.96 -3.89 2.80
C VAL A 57 3.60 -4.65 4.06
N ASN A 58 4.35 -5.70 4.39
CA ASN A 58 4.13 -6.51 5.58
C ASN A 58 4.41 -5.74 6.88
N ALA A 59 5.43 -4.88 6.89
CA ALA A 59 5.76 -4.02 8.02
C ALA A 59 4.63 -3.05 8.35
N LEU A 60 4.05 -2.39 7.35
CA LEU A 60 2.89 -1.51 7.54
C LEU A 60 1.60 -2.28 7.86
N ALA A 61 1.40 -3.47 7.28
CA ALA A 61 0.25 -4.32 7.61
C ALA A 61 0.26 -4.76 9.09
N ALA A 62 1.45 -4.93 9.67
CA ALA A 62 1.66 -5.28 11.07
C ALA A 62 1.76 -4.06 12.00
N TYR A 63 1.41 -2.86 11.55
CA TYR A 63 1.49 -1.65 12.35
C TYR A 63 0.62 -1.72 13.62
N ASP A 64 1.25 -1.44 14.77
CA ASP A 64 0.59 -1.30 16.06
C ASP A 64 0.84 0.11 16.63
N ALA A 65 -0.22 0.90 16.75
CA ALA A 65 -0.14 2.27 17.29
C ALA A 65 0.35 2.33 18.75
N LYS A 66 0.26 1.23 19.50
CA LYS A 66 0.75 1.17 20.89
C LYS A 66 2.22 0.78 20.98
N ASN A 67 2.76 0.15 19.93
CA ASN A 67 4.12 -0.38 19.88
C ASN A 67 4.71 -0.12 18.49
N VAL A 68 4.91 1.16 18.16
CA VAL A 68 5.47 1.56 16.87
C VAL A 68 6.92 1.10 16.81
N LYS A 69 7.24 0.26 15.81
CA LYS A 69 8.61 -0.20 15.56
C LYS A 69 9.40 0.88 14.82
N ASP A 70 10.70 0.92 15.09
CA ASP A 70 11.65 1.73 14.32
C ASP A 70 11.98 1.00 13.03
N VAL A 71 11.21 1.32 11.97
CA VAL A 71 11.36 0.76 10.63
C VAL A 71 11.31 1.93 9.65
N GLU A 72 12.34 2.04 8.81
CA GLU A 72 12.35 3.00 7.72
C GLU A 72 11.48 2.50 6.58
N ILE A 73 10.62 3.38 6.06
CA ILE A 73 9.68 3.06 4.98
C ILE A 73 9.83 4.11 3.88
N ASN A 74 10.04 3.64 2.66
CA ASN A 74 10.10 4.51 1.50
C ASN A 74 8.71 5.09 1.18
N PHE A 75 8.66 6.37 0.83
CA PHE A 75 7.43 7.05 0.47
C PHE A 75 7.63 7.97 -0.74
N MET A 76 6.88 7.71 -1.81
CA MET A 76 6.84 8.59 -2.97
C MET A 76 5.54 9.41 -2.97
N PRO A 77 5.60 10.74 -2.74
CA PRO A 77 4.41 11.58 -2.76
C PRO A 77 3.83 11.67 -4.17
N GLY A 78 2.51 11.89 -4.26
CA GLY A 78 1.82 11.97 -5.56
C GLY A 78 2.17 13.21 -6.40
N ARG A 79 2.75 14.24 -5.79
CA ARG A 79 3.18 15.50 -6.42
C ARG A 79 4.11 16.28 -5.48
N VAL A 80 4.82 17.27 -6.02
CA VAL A 80 5.64 18.27 -5.30
C VAL A 80 5.14 19.66 -5.66
#